data_AF-A0A2M8DYT1-F1
#
_entry.id   AF-A0A2M8DYT1-F1
#
_cell.length_a   1.000
_cell.length_b   1.000
_cell.length_c   1.000
_cell.angle_alpha   90.00
_cell.angle_beta   90.00
_cell.angle_gamma   90.00
#
_symmetry.space_group_name_H-M   'P 1'
#
loop_
_entity.id
_entity.type
_entity.pdbx_description
1 polymer ?
#
loop_
_entity_poly.entity_id
_entity_poly.type
_entity_poly.pdbx_seq_one_letter_code
_entity_poly.pdbx_strand_id
1 'polypeptide(L)' 'MSSLPQPSPEAARHSARLSETIQQDITAQDGWISFARYMELALYAPGLGYYTAGA' A
#
# COMPACT_ATOMS: atom_id res chain seq x y z
N MET A 1 -3.12 13.84 -21.89
CA MET A 1 -2.78 12.96 -20.76
C MET A 1 -3.75 13.27 -19.64
N SER A 2 -4.72 12.40 -19.37
CA SER A 2 -5.66 12.59 -18.26
C SER A 2 -4.92 12.34 -16.95
N SER A 3 -4.90 13.33 -16.06
CA SER A 3 -4.36 13.17 -14.70
C SER A 3 -5.34 12.35 -13.85
N LEU A 4 -4.79 11.48 -13.00
CA LEU A 4 -5.59 10.82 -11.98
C LEU A 4 -6.09 11.86 -10.97
N PRO A 5 -7.31 11.69 -10.42
CA PRO A 5 -7.81 12.59 -9.39
C PRO A 5 -6.92 12.51 -8.14
N GLN A 6 -6.71 13.66 -7.48
CA GLN A 6 -6.03 13.65 -6.20
C GLN A 6 -6.94 13.02 -5.12
N PRO A 7 -6.41 12.10 -4.30
CA PRO A 7 -7.15 11.60 -3.15
C PRO A 7 -7.34 12.68 -2.09
N SER A 8 -8.29 12.47 -1.17
CA SER A 8 -8.42 13.32 0.01
C SER A 8 -7.16 13.25 0.88
N PRO A 9 -6.89 14.25 1.74
CA PRO A 9 -5.73 14.23 2.64
C PRO A 9 -5.70 12.99 3.55
N GLU A 10 -6.86 12.47 3.93
CA GLU A 10 -6.96 11.23 4.70
C GLU A 10 -6.55 10.01 3.87
N ALA A 11 -7.11 9.86 2.67
CA ALA A 11 -6.76 8.77 1.76
C ALA A 11 -5.27 8.83 1.35
N ALA A 12 -4.71 10.02 1.19
CA ALA A 12 -3.28 10.21 0.92
C ALA A 12 -2.41 9.73 2.08
N ARG A 13 -2.75 10.10 3.34
CA ARG A 13 -2.03 9.62 4.54
C ARG A 13 -2.16 8.11 4.70
N HIS A 14 -3.32 7.55 4.41
CA HIS A 14 -3.55 6.11 4.43
C HIS A 14 -2.65 5.38 3.42
N SER A 15 -2.61 5.86 2.18
CA SER A 15 -1.74 5.36 1.12
C SER A 15 -0.25 5.46 1.50
N ALA A 16 0.17 6.55 2.15
CA ALA A 16 1.54 6.72 2.62
C ALA A 16 1.93 5.64 3.65
N ARG A 17 1.07 5.35 4.63
CA ARG A 17 1.30 4.29 5.64
C ARG A 17 1.40 2.90 5.02
N LEU A 18 0.54 2.60 4.06
CA LEU A 18 0.63 1.35 3.28
C LEU A 18 1.95 1.27 2.50
N SER A 19 2.37 2.37 1.89
CA SER A 19 3.63 2.44 1.14
C SER A 19 4.85 2.27 2.04
N GLU A 20 4.83 2.80 3.26
CA GLU A 20 5.88 2.57 4.26
C GLU A 20 5.94 1.09 4.67
N THR A 21 4.78 0.46 4.87
CA THR A 21 4.69 -0.96 5.22
C THR A 21 5.30 -1.85 4.13
N ILE A 22 4.99 -1.57 2.86
CA ILE A 22 5.54 -2.30 1.72
C ILE A 22 7.06 -2.11 1.63
N GLN A 23 7.55 -0.89 1.82
CA GLN A 23 9.00 -0.61 1.80
C GLN A 23 9.73 -1.36 2.91
N GLN A 24 9.15 -1.42 4.11
CA GLN A 24 9.71 -2.18 5.23
C GLN A 24 9.79 -3.69 4.91
N ASP A 25 8.74 -4.27 4.31
CA ASP A 25 8.73 -5.68 3.88
C ASP A 25 9.79 -5.94 2.79
N ILE A 26 9.98 -5.00 1.86
CA ILE A 26 11.05 -5.07 0.85
C ILE A 26 12.43 -5.05 1.49
N THR A 27 12.70 -4.12 2.41
CA THR A 27 13.98 -4.05 3.11
C THR A 27 14.24 -5.30 3.95
N ALA A 28 13.22 -5.87 4.58
CA ALA A 28 13.33 -7.09 5.36
C ALA A 28 13.59 -8.35 4.50
N GLN A 29 13.22 -8.32 3.22
CA GLN A 29 13.45 -9.40 2.25
C GLN A 29 14.63 -9.12 1.31
N ASP A 30 15.71 -8.52 1.84
CA ASP A 30 16.95 -8.23 1.10
C ASP A 30 16.76 -7.34 -0.14
N GLY A 31 15.77 -6.44 -0.08
CA GLY A 31 15.52 -5.43 -1.11
C GLY A 31 14.60 -5.89 -2.24
N TRP A 32 13.98 -7.06 -2.13
CA TRP A 32 13.06 -7.55 -3.16
C TRP A 32 11.90 -8.38 -2.60
N ILE A 33 10.71 -8.19 -3.17
CA ILE A 33 9.54 -9.06 -2.94
C ILE A 33 8.91 -9.44 -4.27
N SER A 34 8.22 -10.58 -4.30
CA SER A 34 7.43 -10.95 -5.47
C SER A 34 6.25 -10.01 -5.69
N PHE A 35 5.79 -9.91 -6.92
CA PHE A 35 4.57 -9.17 -7.23
C PHE A 35 3.34 -9.70 -6.46
N ALA A 36 3.27 -11.01 -6.23
CA ALA A 36 2.22 -11.62 -5.43
C ALA A 36 2.22 -11.08 -3.98
N ARG A 37 3.40 -10.96 -3.36
CA ARG A 37 3.55 -10.38 -2.02
C ARG A 37 3.18 -8.90 -1.99
N TYR A 38 3.62 -8.13 -2.99
CA TYR A 38 3.22 -6.74 -3.13
C TYR A 38 1.69 -6.59 -3.19
N MET A 39 1.02 -7.40 -4.02
CA MET A 39 -0.44 -7.37 -4.16
C MET A 39 -1.16 -7.84 -2.90
N GLU A 40 -0.62 -8.84 -2.20
CA GLU A 40 -1.14 -9.27 -0.90
C GLU A 40 -1.17 -8.10 0.10
N LEU A 41 -0.07 -7.37 0.23
CA LEU A 41 0.02 -6.20 1.11
C LEU A 41 -0.92 -5.08 0.65
N ALA A 42 -0.86 -4.71 -0.63
CA ALA A 42 -1.66 -3.61 -1.16
C ALA A 42 -3.17 -3.84 -1.03
N LEU A 43 -3.62 -5.08 -1.17
CA LEU A 43 -5.05 -5.43 -1.17
C LEU A 43 -5.56 -5.84 0.21
N TYR A 44 -4.74 -6.52 1.01
CA TYR A 44 -5.19 -7.25 2.21
C TYR A 44 -4.39 -6.97 3.48
N ALA A 45 -3.40 -6.06 3.48
CA ALA A 45 -2.70 -5.69 4.71
C ALA A 45 -3.71 -5.30 5.81
N PRO A 46 -3.66 -5.89 7.02
CA PRO A 46 -4.64 -5.61 8.06
C PRO A 46 -4.74 -4.11 8.37
N GLY A 47 -5.95 -3.54 8.23
CA GLY A 47 -6.22 -2.13 8.50
C GLY A 47 -5.64 -1.12 7.49
N LEU A 48 -4.91 -1.56 6.46
CA LEU A 48 -4.28 -0.69 5.45
C LEU A 48 -4.59 -1.08 4.00
N GLY A 49 -4.79 -2.37 3.74
CA GLY A 49 -5.06 -2.91 2.42
C GLY A 49 -6.40 -2.43 1.88
N TYR A 50 -6.51 -2.34 0.55
CA TYR A 50 -7.69 -1.80 -0.13
C TYR A 50 -9.01 -2.45 0.32
N TYR A 51 -9.03 -3.76 0.58
CA TYR A 51 -10.22 -4.49 1.03
C TYR A 51 -10.34 -4.65 2.55
N THR A 52 -9.33 -4.20 3.31
CA THR A 52 -9.20 -4.44 4.76
C THR A 52 -9.06 -3.14 5.57
N ALA A 53 -8.95 -1.99 4.90
CA ALA A 53 -8.89 -0.66 5.52
C ALA A 53 -10.23 -0.18 6.11
N GLY A 54 -11.31 -0.92 5.87
CA GLY A 54 -12.65 -0.59 6.33
C GLY A 54 -13.36 0.40 5.40
N ALA A 55 -14.61 0.07 5.08
CA ALA A 55 -15.66 1.04 4.74
C ALA A 55 -16.52 1.25 5.98
#